data_AF-A0A6L5Z721-F1
#
_entry.id   AF-A0A6L5Z721-F1
#
_cell.length_a   1.000
_cell.length_b   1.000
_cell.length_c   1.000
_cell.angle_alpha   90.00
_cell.angle_beta   90.00
_cell.angle_gamma   90.00
#
_symmetry.space_group_name_H-M   'P 1'
#
loop_
_entity.id
_entity.type
_entity.pdbx_description
1 polymer ?
#
loop_
_entity_poly.entity_id
_entity_poly.type
_entity_poly.pdbx_seq_one_letter_code
_entity_poly.pdbx_strand_id
1 'polypeptide(L)'
;MSYDLNFWRYADEGAARTLDDHLATYHALSKGEVPAGLGPIDRGAVLAALRAALEPAWTWEGGAWTRPGAVIEFGGTAASVRIDLRGKWPHSDANRIIDIMADDFGCPLFDPQIRPRGERFGPRGGA
;
A
#
# COMPACT_ATOMS: atom_id res chain seq x y z
N MET A 1 -9.68 2.21 14.66
CA MET A 1 -8.96 3.05 13.69
C MET A 1 -8.59 2.16 12.51
N SER A 2 -8.85 2.64 11.29
CA SER A 2 -8.47 1.99 10.03
C SER A 2 -7.44 2.87 9.33
N TYR A 3 -6.52 2.27 8.59
CA TYR A 3 -5.53 2.98 7.81
C TYR A 3 -5.42 2.34 6.43
N ASP A 4 -5.41 3.13 5.36
CA ASP A 4 -5.42 2.63 4.00
C ASP A 4 -4.08 2.95 3.33
N LEU A 5 -3.33 1.91 2.95
CA LEU A 5 -2.09 2.05 2.20
C LEU A 5 -2.38 1.84 0.71
N ASN A 6 -2.18 2.87 -0.10
CA ASN A 6 -2.43 2.79 -1.55
C ASN A 6 -1.10 2.84 -2.31
N PHE A 7 -0.94 1.92 -3.24
CA PHE A 7 0.29 1.76 -4.00
C PHE A 7 -0.03 1.69 -5.48
N TRP A 8 0.70 2.45 -6.27
CA TRP A 8 0.71 2.36 -7.72
C TRP A 8 2.07 2.75 -8.26
N ARG A 9 2.29 2.52 -9.55
CA ARG A 9 3.45 3.04 -10.27
C ARG A 9 3.01 3.58 -11.62
N TYR A 10 3.72 4.57 -12.13
CA TYR A 10 3.51 5.05 -13.49
C TYR A 10 4.31 4.19 -14.47
N ALA A 11 3.78 4.01 -15.68
CA ALA A 11 4.45 3.25 -16.73
C ALA A 11 5.72 3.97 -17.22
N ASP A 12 5.71 5.31 -17.22
CA ASP A 12 6.85 6.15 -17.56
C ASP A 12 7.42 6.86 -16.33
N GLU A 13 8.67 6.53 -15.97
CA GLU A 13 9.41 7.16 -14.87
C GLU A 13 9.71 8.65 -15.10
N GLY A 14 9.69 9.09 -16.37
CA GLY A 14 10.04 10.46 -16.77
C GLY A 14 8.92 11.50 -16.59
N ALA A 15 7.70 11.08 -16.26
CA ALA A 15 6.64 12.03 -15.98
C ALA A 15 6.72 12.46 -14.50
N ALA A 16 7.35 13.61 -14.24
CA ALA A 16 7.21 14.27 -12.94
C ALA A 16 5.73 14.58 -12.71
N ARG A 17 5.06 13.75 -11.90
CA ARG A 17 3.66 13.93 -11.54
C ARG A 17 3.56 14.87 -10.36
N THR A 18 2.66 15.83 -10.48
CA THR A 18 2.36 16.80 -9.43
C THR A 18 1.57 16.12 -8.31
N LEU A 19 1.49 16.77 -7.13
CA LEU A 19 0.62 16.29 -6.06
C LEU A 19 -0.84 16.16 -6.53
N ASP A 20 -1.29 17.08 -7.39
CA ASP A 20 -2.64 17.07 -7.95
C ASP A 20 -2.88 15.85 -8.85
N ASP A 21 -1.87 15.42 -9.63
CA ASP A 21 -1.94 14.19 -10.43
C ASP A 21 -2.11 12.95 -9.54
N HIS A 22 -1.43 12.89 -8.40
CA HIS A 22 -1.55 11.78 -7.45
C HIS A 22 -2.92 11.77 -6.77
N LEU A 23 -3.47 12.93 -6.41
CA LEU A 23 -4.82 13.05 -5.85
C LEU A 23 -5.89 12.64 -6.86
N ALA A 24 -5.76 13.10 -8.12
CA ALA A 24 -6.66 12.69 -9.20
C ALA A 24 -6.59 11.17 -9.44
N THR A 25 -5.38 10.60 -9.43
CA THR A 25 -5.16 9.15 -9.55
C THR A 25 -5.84 8.40 -8.41
N TYR A 26 -5.65 8.85 -7.16
CA TYR A 26 -6.29 8.27 -5.98
C TYR A 26 -7.82 8.28 -6.08
N HIS A 27 -8.41 9.41 -6.49
CA HIS A 27 -9.86 9.53 -6.64
C HIS A 27 -10.41 8.61 -7.73
N ALA A 28 -9.71 8.48 -8.86
CA ALA A 28 -10.11 7.56 -9.93
C ALA A 28 -10.04 6.11 -9.46
N LEU A 29 -8.92 5.69 -8.85
CA LEU A 29 -8.75 4.33 -8.32
C LEU A 29 -9.81 3.99 -7.26
N SER A 30 -10.18 4.96 -6.41
CA SER A 30 -11.23 4.81 -5.41
C SER A 30 -12.64 4.62 -6.00
N LYS A 31 -12.85 5.02 -7.26
CA LYS A 31 -14.08 4.78 -8.04
C LYS A 31 -14.02 3.50 -8.87
N GLY A 32 -12.91 2.75 -8.82
CA GLY A 32 -12.65 1.59 -9.66
C GLY A 32 -12.21 1.93 -11.08
N GLU A 33 -11.89 3.20 -11.35
CA GLU A 33 -11.35 3.64 -12.63
C GLU A 33 -9.84 3.45 -12.64
N VAL A 34 -9.27 3.05 -13.78
CA VAL A 34 -7.82 2.90 -13.96
C VAL A 34 -7.32 4.04 -14.86
N PRO A 35 -6.66 5.07 -14.30
CA PRO A 35 -6.11 6.16 -15.08
C PRO A 35 -5.10 5.70 -16.13
N ALA A 36 -5.07 6.40 -17.26
CA ALA A 36 -4.05 6.21 -18.27
C ALA A 36 -2.66 6.52 -17.69
N GLY A 37 -1.66 5.70 -18.04
CA GLY A 37 -0.28 5.90 -17.63
C GLY A 37 0.14 5.21 -16.33
N LEU A 38 -0.74 4.44 -15.68
CA LEU A 38 -0.33 3.50 -14.63
C LEU A 38 0.29 2.24 -15.24
N GLY A 39 1.38 1.78 -14.62
CA GLY A 39 2.03 0.53 -14.99
C GLY A 39 1.30 -0.68 -14.40
N PRO A 40 1.39 -1.86 -15.04
CA PRO A 40 0.80 -3.08 -14.48
C PRO A 40 1.53 -3.49 -13.19
N ILE A 41 0.79 -4.10 -12.27
CA ILE A 41 1.32 -4.69 -11.04
C ILE A 41 0.97 -6.18 -11.01
N ASP A 42 2.00 -7.03 -10.84
CA ASP A 42 1.78 -8.45 -10.62
C ASP A 42 1.31 -8.68 -9.18
N ARG A 43 -0.01 -8.69 -8.99
CA ARG A 43 -0.63 -8.91 -7.69
C ARG A 43 -0.33 -10.27 -7.10
N GLY A 44 -0.08 -11.29 -7.93
CA GLY A 44 0.27 -12.63 -7.46
C GLY A 44 1.65 -12.63 -6.82
N ALA A 45 2.62 -11.99 -7.47
CA ALA A 45 3.97 -11.80 -6.94
C ALA A 45 3.95 -10.95 -5.66
N VAL A 46 3.19 -9.85 -5.64
CA VAL A 46 3.01 -9.02 -4.44
C VAL A 46 2.44 -9.84 -3.29
N LEU A 47 1.35 -10.58 -3.53
CA LEU A 47 0.74 -11.41 -2.49
C LEU A 47 1.74 -12.43 -1.95
N ALA A 48 2.50 -13.11 -2.83
CA ALA A 48 3.51 -14.07 -2.40
C ALA A 48 4.61 -13.43 -1.52
N ALA A 49 5.12 -12.25 -1.90
CA ALA A 49 6.12 -11.53 -1.14
C ALA A 49 5.60 -11.10 0.24
N LEU A 50 4.37 -10.57 0.29
CA LEU A 50 3.73 -10.15 1.54
C LEU A 50 3.44 -11.34 2.46
N ARG A 51 3.00 -12.49 1.91
CA ARG A 51 2.82 -13.71 2.69
C ARG A 51 4.14 -14.17 3.32
N ALA A 52 5.23 -14.18 2.56
CA ALA A 52 6.54 -14.53 3.08
C ALA A 52 7.05 -13.57 4.18
N ALA A 53 6.59 -12.31 4.18
CA ALA A 53 7.00 -11.31 5.14
C ALA A 53 6.14 -11.26 6.41
N LEU A 54 4.84 -11.57 6.31
CA LEU A 54 3.88 -11.46 7.41
C LEU A 54 3.63 -12.80 8.13
N GLU A 55 3.76 -13.93 7.43
CA GLU A 55 3.64 -15.25 8.03
C GLU A 55 4.95 -15.64 8.75
N PRO A 56 4.89 -16.36 9.89
CA PRO A 56 3.71 -16.95 10.54
C PRO A 56 3.02 -16.03 11.57
N ALA A 57 3.48 -14.78 11.73
CA ALA A 57 2.94 -13.85 12.73
C ALA A 57 1.47 -13.48 12.46
N TRP A 58 1.04 -13.61 11.20
CA TRP A 58 -0.33 -13.44 10.75
C TRP A 58 -0.82 -14.67 10.01
N THR A 59 -2.13 -14.92 10.05
CA THR A 59 -2.78 -16.01 9.32
C THR A 59 -3.51 -15.46 8.10
N TRP A 60 -3.22 -15.99 6.92
CA TRP A 60 -3.91 -15.59 5.69
C TRP A 60 -5.23 -16.35 5.49
N GLU A 61 -6.35 -15.63 5.45
CA GLU A 61 -7.69 -16.18 5.25
C GLU A 61 -8.53 -15.26 4.35
N GLY A 62 -9.04 -15.80 3.24
CA GLY A 62 -10.09 -15.14 2.44
C GLY A 62 -9.76 -13.75 1.87
N GLY A 63 -8.48 -13.42 1.66
CA GLY A 63 -8.07 -12.10 1.15
C GLY A 63 -7.52 -11.14 2.22
N ALA A 64 -7.43 -11.59 3.48
CA ALA A 64 -6.86 -10.80 4.56
C ALA A 64 -5.90 -11.64 5.43
N TRP A 65 -4.91 -10.97 6.00
CA TRP A 65 -4.14 -11.48 7.12
C TRP A 65 -4.84 -11.09 8.42
N THR A 66 -5.07 -12.07 9.30
CA THR A 66 -5.72 -11.88 10.59
C THR A 66 -4.80 -12.28 11.72
N ARG A 67 -4.97 -11.60 12.86
CA ARG A 67 -4.44 -11.99 14.16
C ARG A 67 -5.35 -11.43 15.26
N PRO A 68 -5.20 -11.85 16.53
CA PRO A 68 -6.02 -11.31 17.60
C PRO A 68 -6.00 -9.78 17.65
N GLY A 69 -7.15 -9.15 17.40
CA GLY A 69 -7.34 -7.71 17.46
C GLY A 69 -6.82 -6.90 16.27
N ALA A 70 -6.39 -7.52 15.17
CA ALA A 70 -5.99 -6.80 13.96
C ALA A 70 -6.24 -7.57 12.66
N VAL A 71 -6.46 -6.83 11.58
CA VAL A 71 -6.69 -7.34 10.22
C VAL A 71 -5.92 -6.49 9.22
N ILE A 72 -5.26 -7.14 8.26
CA ILE A 72 -4.62 -6.51 7.10
C ILE A 72 -5.31 -7.09 5.86
N GLU A 73 -6.11 -6.29 5.16
CA GLU A 73 -6.86 -6.74 3.98
C GLU A 73 -6.11 -6.36 2.70
N PHE A 74 -5.99 -7.30 1.77
CA PHE A 74 -5.31 -7.10 0.50
C PHE A 74 -6.32 -6.95 -0.65
N GLY A 75 -6.31 -5.77 -1.27
CA GLY A 75 -7.21 -5.41 -2.36
C GLY A 75 -6.50 -4.71 -3.51
N GLY A 76 -7.30 -4.09 -4.37
CA GLY A 76 -6.82 -3.29 -5.50
C GLY A 76 -7.19 -3.86 -6.88
N THR A 77 -6.52 -3.36 -7.90
CA THR A 77 -6.78 -3.61 -9.33
C THR A 77 -5.50 -4.10 -10.03
N ALA A 78 -5.54 -4.37 -11.34
CA ALA A 78 -4.33 -4.72 -12.10
C ALA A 78 -3.27 -3.59 -12.14
N ALA A 79 -3.64 -2.36 -11.78
CA ALA A 79 -2.79 -1.17 -11.81
C ALA A 79 -2.53 -0.56 -10.43
N SER A 80 -3.11 -1.14 -9.36
CA SER A 80 -2.98 -0.62 -8.00
C SER A 80 -3.10 -1.72 -6.96
N VAL A 81 -2.39 -1.55 -5.85
CA VAL A 81 -2.56 -2.38 -4.65
C VAL A 81 -3.08 -1.49 -3.54
N ARG A 82 -4.08 -1.99 -2.82
CA ARG A 82 -4.64 -1.34 -1.63
C ARG A 82 -4.52 -2.28 -0.45
N ILE A 83 -4.01 -1.79 0.67
CA ILE A 83 -3.91 -2.55 1.90
C ILE A 83 -4.63 -1.80 3.03
N ASP A 84 -5.68 -2.42 3.57
CA ASP A 84 -6.46 -1.82 4.66
C ASP A 84 -6.03 -2.43 5.99
N LEU A 85 -5.45 -1.60 6.86
CA LEU A 85 -4.96 -1.96 8.19
C LEU A 85 -6.00 -1.59 9.26
N ARG A 86 -6.62 -2.60 9.87
CA ARG A 86 -7.63 -2.44 10.91
C ARG A 86 -7.16 -2.98 12.26
N GLY A 87 -7.49 -2.29 13.35
CA GLY A 87 -7.21 -2.75 14.71
C GLY A 87 -5.80 -2.40 15.20
N LYS A 88 -5.22 -3.25 16.06
CA LYS A 88 -3.90 -3.03 16.69
C LYS A 88 -2.80 -3.79 15.94
N TRP A 89 -2.30 -3.19 14.87
CA TRP A 89 -1.15 -3.68 14.09
C TRP A 89 0.15 -2.99 14.54
N PRO A 90 1.32 -3.65 14.45
CA PRO A 90 2.61 -3.05 14.77
C PRO A 90 3.05 -2.16 13.61
N HIS A 91 3.63 -1.01 13.91
CA HIS A 91 4.20 -0.13 12.88
C HIS A 91 5.26 -0.82 12.01
N SER A 92 5.98 -1.80 12.56
CA SER A 92 6.95 -2.61 11.81
C SER A 92 6.31 -3.35 10.63
N ASP A 93 5.08 -3.85 10.80
CA ASP A 93 4.41 -4.64 9.74
C ASP A 93 3.99 -3.70 8.60
N ALA A 94 3.44 -2.53 8.93
CA ALA A 94 3.09 -1.52 7.94
C ALA A 94 4.33 -0.98 7.20
N ASN A 95 5.42 -0.69 7.91
CA ASN A 95 6.68 -0.28 7.28
C ASN A 95 7.25 -1.39 6.38
N ARG A 96 7.17 -2.65 6.81
CA ARG A 96 7.64 -3.79 6.00
C ARG A 96 6.86 -3.93 4.70
N ILE A 97 5.54 -3.74 4.75
CA ILE A 97 4.68 -3.69 3.56
C ILE A 97 5.12 -2.57 2.63
N ILE A 98 5.33 -1.36 3.16
CA ILE A 98 5.77 -0.20 2.37
C ILE A 98 7.11 -0.46 1.70
N ASP A 99 8.08 -1.00 2.45
CA ASP A 99 9.42 -1.29 1.93
C ASP A 99 9.35 -2.35 0.81
N ILE A 100 8.56 -3.43 0.98
CA ILE A 100 8.37 -4.44 -0.08
C ILE A 100 7.75 -3.81 -1.34
N MET A 101 6.68 -3.03 -1.18
CA MET A 101 6.00 -2.41 -2.32
C MET A 101 6.91 -1.43 -3.07
N ALA A 102 7.67 -0.62 -2.35
CA ALA A 102 8.57 0.37 -2.93
C ALA A 102 9.81 -0.29 -3.58
N ASP A 103 10.48 -1.18 -2.85
CA ASP A 103 11.81 -1.67 -3.23
C ASP A 103 11.72 -2.85 -4.21
N ASP A 104 10.79 -3.79 -4.00
CA ASP A 104 10.69 -5.01 -4.82
C ASP A 104 9.80 -4.80 -6.06
N PHE A 105 8.81 -3.90 -5.97
CA PHE A 105 7.81 -3.69 -7.02
C PHE A 105 7.82 -2.28 -7.63
N GLY A 106 8.65 -1.36 -7.14
CA GLY A 106 8.70 0.03 -7.64
C GLY A 106 7.38 0.78 -7.46
N CYS A 107 6.56 0.38 -6.48
CA CYS A 107 5.24 0.92 -6.21
C CYS A 107 5.27 1.70 -4.89
N PRO A 108 5.67 2.98 -4.89
CA PRO A 108 5.75 3.76 -3.67
C PRO A 108 4.37 3.94 -3.01
N LEU A 109 4.38 4.15 -1.69
CA LEU A 109 3.17 4.51 -0.95
C LEU A 109 2.68 5.88 -1.40
N PHE A 110 1.41 5.94 -1.73
CA PHE A 110 0.68 7.16 -1.94
C PHE A 110 -0.47 7.23 -0.96
N ASP A 111 -0.42 8.25 -0.12
CA ASP A 111 -1.45 8.49 0.87
C ASP A 111 -1.89 9.95 0.74
N PRO A 112 -3.16 10.24 0.38
CA PRO A 112 -3.66 11.61 0.32
C PRO A 112 -3.67 12.31 1.70
N GLN A 113 -3.58 11.56 2.80
CA GLN A 113 -3.51 12.05 4.17
C GLN A 113 -2.07 12.33 4.64
N ILE A 114 -1.05 11.83 3.93
CA ILE A 114 0.37 12.11 4.21
C ILE A 114 0.92 13.00 3.08
N ARG A 115 1.42 14.20 3.44
CA ARG A 115 2.12 15.08 2.48
C ARG A 115 3.34 14.37 1.85
N PRO A 116 3.80 14.75 0.64
CA PRO A 116 4.64 13.87 -0.16
C PRO A 116 6.00 13.54 0.48
N ARG A 117 6.32 12.23 0.43
CA ARG A 117 7.56 11.50 0.78
C ARG A 117 7.89 11.33 2.28
N GLY A 118 7.84 10.07 2.72
CA GLY A 118 8.83 9.53 3.65
C GLY A 118 8.43 9.34 5.11
N GLU A 119 7.17 9.60 5.49
CA GLU A 119 6.73 9.29 6.85
C GLU A 119 6.58 7.77 7.03
N ARG A 120 7.63 7.15 7.60
CA ARG A 120 7.55 5.81 8.19
C ARG A 120 6.63 5.87 9.42
N PHE A 121 5.87 4.81 9.67
CA PHE A 121 5.15 4.69 10.93
C PHE A 121 6.15 4.58 12.08
N GLY A 122 6.27 5.64 12.88
CA GLY A 122 7.10 5.71 14.08
C GLY A 122 6.28 6.03 15.33
N PRO A 123 6.81 5.84 16.55
CA PRO A 123 6.26 6.55 17.69
C PRO A 123 6.40 8.05 17.40
N ARG A 124 5.31 8.81 17.50
CA ARG A 124 5.41 10.28 17.46
C ARG A 124 6.47 10.68 18.49
N GLY A 125 7.55 11.29 18.03
CA GLY A 125 8.59 11.82 18.90
C GLY A 125 7.96 12.81 19.87
N GLY A 126 7.86 12.40 21.13
CA GLY A 126 7.88 13.35 22.22
C GLY A 126 9.30 13.83 22.37
N ALA A 127 9.52 15.10 22.06
CA ALA A 127 10.58 15.94 22.58
C ALA A 127 9.98 17.33 22.79
#